data_AF-A0A9E3J901-F1
#
_entry.id   AF-A0A9E3J901-F1
#
_cell.length_a   1.000
_cell.length_b   1.000
_cell.length_c   1.000
_cell.angle_alpha   90.00
_cell.angle_beta   90.00
_cell.angle_gamma   90.00
#
_symmetry.space_group_name_H-M   'P 1'
#
loop_
_entity.id
_entity.type
_entity.pdbx_description
1 polymer ?
#
loop_
_entity_poly.entity_id
_entity_poly.type
_entity_poly.pdbx_seq_one_letter_code
_entity_poly.pdbx_strand_id
1 'polypeptide(L)'
;TPKGDPVADWENQEQGMRRSQYTKIRIEKVGYRGWNAADWEFTYVESGTKYRTIDRGFVVNGHLGYALMYTAKAANWGTELRKDTWHTLARTFEPKS
;
A
#
# COMPACT_ATOMS: atom_id res chain seq x y z
N THR A 1 17.66 1.69 11.80
CA THR A 1 17.71 0.46 10.99
C THR A 1 16.43 0.40 10.19
N PRO A 2 16.40 0.02 8.89
CA PRO A 2 15.13 -0.19 8.22
C PRO A 2 14.34 -1.16 9.09
N LYS A 3 13.16 -0.75 9.53
CA LYS A 3 12.36 -1.54 10.46
C LYS A 3 12.19 -2.90 9.79
N GLY A 4 12.78 -3.94 10.38
CA GLY A 4 12.93 -5.26 9.76
C GLY A 4 11.59 -5.97 9.50
N ASP A 5 10.48 -5.34 9.87
CA ASP A 5 9.14 -5.82 9.67
C ASP A 5 8.25 -4.70 9.07
N PRO A 6 7.94 -4.77 7.75
CA PRO A 6 7.07 -3.80 7.10
C PRO A 6 5.61 -3.89 7.59
N VAL A 7 5.18 -5.02 8.16
CA VAL A 7 3.85 -5.15 8.79
C VAL A 7 3.82 -4.28 10.04
N ALA A 8 4.79 -4.45 10.94
CA ALA A 8 4.87 -3.65 12.16
C ALA A 8 5.03 -2.16 11.86
N ASP A 9 5.73 -1.78 10.78
CA ASP A 9 5.81 -0.38 10.38
C ASP A 9 4.45 0.18 9.95
N TRP A 10 3.70 -0.54 9.11
CA TRP A 10 2.33 -0.18 8.75
C TRP A 10 1.38 -0.10 9.93
N GLU A 11 1.44 -1.05 10.86
CA GLU A 11 0.62 -1.00 12.09
C GLU A 11 0.93 0.25 12.92
N ASN A 12 2.20 0.63 13.04
CA ASN A 12 2.59 1.85 13.75
C ASN A 12 2.11 3.11 13.02
N GLN A 13 2.20 3.17 11.69
CA GLN A 13 1.73 4.31 10.91
C GLN A 13 0.20 4.43 10.93
N GLU A 14 -0.51 3.30 10.96
CA GLU A 14 -1.96 3.24 11.00
C GLU A 14 -2.55 3.88 12.26
N GLN A 15 -1.86 3.78 13.41
CA GLN A 15 -2.27 4.44 14.65
C GLN A 15 -2.37 5.97 14.50
N GLY A 16 -1.56 6.55 13.62
CA GLY A 16 -1.57 7.98 13.27
C GLY A 16 -2.59 8.36 12.19
N MET A 17 -3.26 7.41 11.56
CA MET A 17 -4.15 7.68 10.43
C MET A 17 -5.38 8.47 10.87
N ARG A 18 -5.58 9.64 10.26
CA ARG A 18 -6.75 10.50 10.50
C ARG A 18 -7.37 10.88 9.16
N ARG A 19 -8.40 10.13 8.76
CA ARG A 19 -9.24 10.42 7.59
C ARG A 19 -10.71 10.20 7.91
N SER A 20 -11.59 10.96 7.27
CA SER A 20 -13.03 10.82 7.45
C SER A 20 -13.50 9.43 7.01
N GLN A 21 -14.32 8.78 7.85
CA GLN A 21 -14.83 7.43 7.63
C GLN A 21 -13.73 6.42 7.23
N TYR A 22 -12.57 6.56 7.85
CA TYR A 22 -11.47 5.62 7.66
C TYR A 22 -11.90 4.21 8.08
N THR A 23 -11.52 3.22 7.28
CA THR A 23 -11.70 1.81 7.60
C THR A 23 -10.50 1.04 7.09
N LYS A 24 -9.74 0.44 8.02
CA LYS A 24 -8.70 -0.54 7.69
C LYS A 24 -9.35 -1.77 7.06
N ILE A 25 -8.81 -2.24 5.94
CA ILE A 25 -9.20 -3.51 5.33
C ILE A 25 -8.21 -4.60 5.74
N ARG A 26 -6.91 -4.38 5.53
CA ARG A 26 -5.86 -5.30 5.95
C ARG A 26 -4.52 -4.57 6.10
N ILE A 27 -3.67 -5.13 6.95
CA ILE A 27 -2.23 -4.93 6.95
C ILE A 27 -1.65 -6.33 7.00
N GLU A 28 -0.91 -6.73 5.96
CA GLU A 28 -0.38 -8.10 5.91
C GLU A 28 0.89 -8.20 5.09
N LYS A 29 1.69 -9.21 5.41
CA LYS A 29 2.89 -9.57 4.65
C LYS A 29 2.49 -10.09 3.27
N VAL A 30 3.21 -9.66 2.24
CA VAL A 30 2.98 -10.10 0.86
C VAL A 30 4.27 -10.50 0.17
N GLY A 31 4.15 -11.37 -0.84
CA GLY A 31 5.26 -11.69 -1.73
C GLY A 31 5.51 -10.57 -2.73
N TYR A 32 6.74 -10.06 -2.79
CA TYR A 32 7.13 -9.09 -3.81
C TYR A 32 8.64 -9.15 -4.12
N ARG A 33 8.99 -9.78 -5.25
CA ARG A 33 10.37 -9.82 -5.80
C ARG A 33 11.44 -10.34 -4.83
N GLY A 34 11.07 -11.16 -3.85
CA GLY A 34 11.97 -11.65 -2.79
C GLY A 34 12.31 -10.62 -1.72
N TRP A 35 11.77 -9.40 -1.81
CA TRP A 35 11.92 -8.36 -0.79
C TRP A 35 10.95 -8.60 0.36
N ASN A 36 11.33 -8.10 1.53
CA ASN A 36 10.42 -8.06 2.67
C ASN A 36 9.38 -6.97 2.43
N ALA A 37 8.12 -7.37 2.26
CA ALA A 37 7.04 -6.48 1.82
C ALA A 37 5.74 -6.71 2.60
N ALA A 38 4.96 -5.65 2.76
CA ALA A 38 3.61 -5.69 3.31
C ALA A 38 2.68 -4.73 2.56
N ASP A 39 1.42 -5.13 2.44
CA ASP A 39 0.35 -4.28 1.92
C ASP A 39 -0.46 -3.72 3.09
N TRP A 40 -0.68 -2.41 3.11
CA TRP A 40 -1.70 -1.75 3.90
C TRP A 40 -2.83 -1.29 2.99
N GLU A 41 -4.03 -1.81 3.23
CA GLU A 41 -5.21 -1.49 2.43
C GLU A 41 -6.32 -0.91 3.31
N PHE A 42 -6.94 0.18 2.84
CA PHE A 42 -7.96 0.89 3.61
C PHE A 42 -8.91 1.68 2.70
N THR A 43 -10.04 2.10 3.26
CA THR A 43 -10.96 3.06 2.63
C THR A 43 -11.08 4.32 3.45
N TYR A 44 -11.47 5.41 2.80
CA TYR A 44 -11.83 6.67 3.44
C TYR A 44 -12.80 7.47 2.56
N VAL A 45 -13.39 8.52 3.11
CA VAL A 45 -14.24 9.46 2.37
C VAL A 45 -13.59 10.83 2.30
N GLU A 46 -13.60 11.43 1.12
CA GLU A 46 -13.12 12.78 0.87
C GLU A 46 -14.10 13.49 -0.08
N SER A 47 -14.60 14.66 0.33
CA SER A 47 -15.59 15.44 -0.44
C SER A 47 -16.79 14.61 -0.91
N GLY A 48 -17.32 13.77 -0.03
CA GLY A 48 -18.46 12.88 -0.32
C GLY A 48 -18.14 11.65 -1.19
N THR A 49 -16.91 11.50 -1.68
CA THR A 49 -16.48 10.36 -2.49
C THR A 49 -15.73 9.34 -1.64
N LYS A 50 -16.14 8.06 -1.69
CA LYS A 50 -15.41 6.96 -1.05
C LYS A 50 -14.27 6.49 -1.93
N TYR A 51 -13.07 6.47 -1.37
CA TYR A 51 -11.85 5.97 -1.98
C TYR A 51 -11.39 4.68 -1.30
N ARG A 52 -10.63 3.87 -2.04
CA ARG A 52 -9.87 2.73 -1.52
C ARG A 52 -8.43 2.88 -1.96
N THR A 53 -7.52 2.58 -1.05
CA THR A 53 -6.08 2.72 -1.24
C THR A 53 -5.41 1.40 -0.86
N ILE A 54 -4.40 1.03 -1.65
CA ILE A 54 -3.42 0.01 -1.30
C ILE A 54 -2.04 0.66 -1.30
N ASP A 55 -1.28 0.43 -0.23
CA ASP A 55 0.08 0.89 -0.08
C ASP A 55 1.02 -0.30 0.18
N ARG A 56 1.87 -0.62 -0.80
CA ARG A 56 2.85 -1.71 -0.71
C ARG A 56 4.18 -1.15 -0.25
N GLY A 57 4.52 -1.37 1.02
CA GLY A 57 5.80 -1.03 1.62
C GLY A 57 6.77 -2.20 1.50
N PHE A 58 8.03 -1.93 1.15
CA PHE A 58 9.05 -2.97 1.02
C PHE A 58 10.47 -2.45 1.20
N VAL A 59 11.35 -3.35 1.63
CA VAL A 59 12.77 -3.07 1.86
C VAL A 59 13.58 -3.80 0.78
N VAL A 60 14.24 -3.04 -0.10
CA VAL A 60 15.01 -3.57 -1.25
C VAL A 60 16.39 -4.08 -0.82
N ASN A 61 17.00 -3.38 0.13
CA ASN A 61 18.25 -3.77 0.79
C ASN A 61 18.24 -3.25 2.23
N GLY A 62 19.24 -3.57 3.05
CA GLY A 62 19.34 -3.15 4.46
C GLY A 62 19.39 -1.64 4.73
N HIS A 63 19.19 -0.78 3.72
CA HIS A 63 19.21 0.68 3.83
C HIS A 63 18.10 1.39 3.02
N LEU A 64 17.48 0.75 2.03
CA LEU A 64 16.50 1.35 1.13
C LEU A 64 15.10 0.74 1.32
N GLY A 65 14.19 1.55 1.83
CA GLY A 65 12.76 1.26 1.88
C GLY A 65 12.00 2.10 0.86
N TYR A 66 10.98 1.51 0.24
CA TYR A 66 10.08 2.17 -0.70
C TYR A 66 8.63 1.80 -0.38
N ALA A 67 7.71 2.61 -0.90
CA ALA A 67 6.28 2.37 -0.83
C ALA A 67 5.66 2.66 -2.20
N LEU A 68 4.77 1.77 -2.67
CA LEU A 68 3.96 1.97 -3.85
C LEU A 68 2.51 2.16 -3.42
N MET A 69 2.04 3.41 -3.45
CA MET A 69 0.67 3.74 -3.09
C MET A 69 -0.20 3.90 -4.35
N TYR A 70 -1.36 3.27 -4.34
CA TYR A 70 -2.37 3.42 -5.38
C TYR A 70 -3.76 3.64 -4.78
N THR A 71 -4.43 4.71 -5.21
CA THR A 71 -5.77 5.11 -4.75
C THR A 71 -6.72 5.18 -5.94
N ALA A 72 -7.92 4.64 -5.76
CA ALA A 72 -9.01 4.75 -6.73
C ALA A 72 -10.36 4.94 -6.03
N LYS A 73 -11.37 5.40 -6.77
CA LYS A 73 -12.75 5.41 -6.27
C LYS A 73 -13.13 3.98 -5.86
N ALA A 74 -13.69 3.83 -4.66
CA ALA A 74 -14.01 2.51 -4.12
C ALA A 74 -15.01 1.74 -5.02
N ALA A 75 -15.93 2.45 -5.67
CA ALA A 75 -16.86 1.88 -6.65
C ALA A 75 -16.16 1.19 -7.84
N ASN A 76 -14.95 1.63 -8.20
CA ASN A 76 -14.18 1.07 -9.31
C ASN A 76 -13.13 0.05 -8.86
N TRP A 77 -13.06 -0.29 -7.57
CA TRP A 77 -12.01 -1.15 -7.05
C TRP A 77 -12.03 -2.55 -7.66
N GLY A 78 -13.19 -3.09 -8.01
CA GLY A 78 -13.28 -4.42 -8.63
C GLY A 78 -12.88 -4.50 -10.11
N THR A 79 -12.68 -3.35 -10.77
CA THR A 79 -12.54 -3.29 -12.23
C THR A 79 -11.20 -3.82 -12.73
N GLU A 80 -11.19 -4.37 -13.95
CA GLU A 80 -9.96 -4.86 -14.60
C GLU A 80 -8.95 -3.73 -14.82
N LEU A 81 -9.39 -2.55 -15.28
CA LEU A 81 -8.52 -1.38 -15.44
C LEU A 81 -7.73 -1.07 -14.16
N ARG A 82 -8.40 -1.10 -13.01
CA ARG A 82 -7.77 -0.86 -11.71
C ARG A 82 -6.81 -2.00 -11.34
N LYS A 83 -7.15 -3.26 -11.63
CA LYS A 83 -6.26 -4.43 -11.44
C LYS A 83 -4.99 -4.31 -12.27
N ASP A 84 -5.14 -4.05 -13.56
CA ASP A 84 -4.03 -3.98 -14.51
C ASP A 84 -3.11 -2.79 -14.21
N THR A 85 -3.68 -1.66 -13.79
CA THR A 85 -2.89 -0.49 -13.39
C THR A 85 -2.01 -0.80 -12.18
N TRP A 86 -2.57 -1.41 -11.13
CA TRP A 86 -1.81 -1.81 -9.94
C TRP A 86 -0.74 -2.85 -10.28
N HIS A 87 -1.11 -3.86 -11.07
CA HIS A 87 -0.15 -4.89 -11.49
C HIS A 87 1.00 -4.28 -12.29
N THR A 88 0.70 -3.38 -13.23
CA THR A 88 1.71 -2.72 -14.06
C THR A 88 2.65 -1.88 -13.19
N LEU A 89 2.11 -1.02 -12.33
CA LEU A 89 2.88 -0.19 -11.42
C LEU A 89 3.85 -1.01 -10.57
N ALA A 90 3.35 -2.08 -9.94
CA ALA A 90 4.19 -2.95 -9.11
C ALA A 90 5.22 -3.73 -9.93
N ARG A 91 4.90 -4.12 -11.17
CA ARG A 91 5.81 -4.91 -12.02
C ARG A 91 6.95 -4.05 -12.59
N THR A 92 6.66 -2.81 -12.98
CA THR A 92 7.62 -1.94 -13.69
C THR A 92 8.41 -1.03 -12.77
N PHE A 93 8.21 -1.10 -11.46
CA PHE A 93 9.00 -0.32 -10.51
C PHE A 93 10.47 -0.75 -10.54
N GLU A 94 11.37 0.22 -10.62
CA GLU A 94 12.82 0.02 -10.53
C GLU A 94 13.37 0.87 -9.37
N PRO A 95 13.94 0.25 -8.32
CA PRO A 95 14.58 1.00 -7.26
C PRO A 95 15.85 1.68 -7.79
N LYS A 96 16.27 2.73 -7.09
CA LYS A 96 17.53 3.41 -7.42
C LYS A 96 18.70 2.42 -7.31
N SER A 97 19.61 2.46 -8.28
CA SER A 97 20.89 1.74 -8.28
C SER A 97 21.86 2.28 -7.23
#